data_AF-A0A496PZ28-F1
#
_entry.id   AF-A0A496PZ28-F1
#
_cell.length_a   1.000
_cell.length_b   1.000
_cell.length_c   1.000
_cell.angle_alpha   90.00
_cell.angle_beta   90.00
_cell.angle_gamma   90.00
#
_symmetry.space_group_name_H-M   'P 1'
#
loop_
_entity.id
_entity.type
_entity.pdbx_description
1 polymer ?
#
loop_
_entity_poly.entity_id
_entity_poly.type
_entity_poly.pdbx_seq_one_letter_code
_entity_poly.pdbx_strand_id
1 'polypeptide(L)'
;MTIPLRGAVLAGGSSRRMGCDKARLTIGGQTLINRSVGLLRDLGLPVTVSARQNQVLDPTDCDRVNDTDPDLGPLGGIKSVMETYPDSGILVIPVDLPRLRSATLQLLMASRDPNAVATAFRSPGDGRAEPLCCIYEPAALDLIRSTIPSGQFSLRRILEKSDRVVLIACPYPDELIDTDTPEAFGASTNIEAIARSMPAIHLKIQYFASLREERGLSEETLRTQAENPAQLFQELAERHGITFPMDRLKVAINNEFASWKTHLSDGDTVVFIPPVAGG
;
A
#
# COMPACT_ATOMS: atom_id res chain seq x y z
N MET A 1 -23.74 -9.36 -9.26
CA MET A 1 -23.69 -8.39 -8.13
C MET A 1 -22.24 -8.02 -7.91
N THR A 2 -21.93 -6.76 -7.64
CA THR A 2 -20.57 -6.32 -7.32
C THR A 2 -20.28 -6.64 -5.85
N ILE A 3 -19.28 -7.48 -5.57
CA ILE A 3 -18.86 -7.73 -4.18
C ILE A 3 -18.09 -6.49 -3.69
N PRO A 4 -18.58 -5.77 -2.67
CA PRO A 4 -17.89 -4.61 -2.12
C PRO A 4 -16.52 -5.01 -1.54
N LEU A 5 -15.58 -4.08 -1.50
CA LEU A 5 -14.25 -4.28 -0.93
C LEU A 5 -14.10 -3.39 0.32
N ARG A 6 -13.57 -3.97 1.41
CA ARG A 6 -13.22 -3.27 2.65
C ARG A 6 -11.76 -3.48 2.97
N GLY A 7 -11.15 -2.51 3.64
CA GLY A 7 -9.78 -2.62 4.16
C GLY A 7 -9.79 -3.14 5.61
N ALA A 8 -8.87 -4.05 5.93
CA ALA A 8 -8.68 -4.58 7.27
C ALA A 8 -7.22 -4.45 7.70
N VAL A 9 -7.00 -3.77 8.83
CA VAL A 9 -5.68 -3.68 9.48
C VAL A 9 -5.60 -4.69 10.61
N LEU A 10 -4.62 -5.60 10.55
CA LEU A 10 -4.36 -6.54 11.65
C LEU A 10 -3.40 -5.92 12.68
N ALA A 11 -3.95 -5.59 13.85
CA ALA A 11 -3.19 -5.00 14.97
C ALA A 11 -2.97 -5.99 16.15
N GLY A 12 -3.57 -7.18 16.11
CA GLY A 12 -3.60 -8.13 17.24
C GLY A 12 -2.35 -8.99 17.50
N GLY A 13 -1.23 -8.75 16.81
CA GLY A 13 -0.02 -9.57 16.93
C GLY A 13 0.60 -9.59 18.34
N SER A 14 1.05 -10.75 18.83
CA SER A 14 1.62 -10.91 20.18
C SER A 14 2.95 -10.21 20.43
N SER A 15 3.62 -9.71 19.38
CA SER A 15 4.85 -8.91 19.43
C SER A 15 5.88 -9.40 20.46
N ARG A 16 5.97 -10.73 20.65
CA ARG A 16 6.74 -11.36 21.75
C ARG A 16 8.24 -11.04 21.68
N ARG A 17 8.76 -10.81 20.47
CA ARG A 17 10.18 -10.47 20.24
C ARG A 17 10.50 -8.98 20.41
N MET A 18 9.52 -8.10 20.16
CA MET A 18 9.67 -6.65 20.29
C MET A 18 9.40 -6.13 21.70
N GLY A 19 8.68 -6.91 22.52
CA GLY A 19 8.36 -6.54 23.91
C GLY A 19 7.38 -5.37 24.06
N CYS A 20 6.86 -4.83 22.96
CA CYS A 20 5.90 -3.71 22.92
C CYS A 20 4.81 -3.93 21.86
N ASP A 21 3.69 -3.22 21.99
CA ASP A 21 2.62 -3.22 20.99
C ASP A 21 3.07 -2.45 19.74
N LYS A 22 3.43 -3.20 18.67
CA LYS A 22 3.92 -2.61 17.41
C LYS A 22 2.95 -1.60 16.81
N ALA A 23 1.64 -1.76 17.01
CA ALA A 23 0.64 -0.87 16.43
C ALA A 23 0.87 0.61 16.82
N ARG A 24 1.45 0.83 18.00
CA ARG A 24 1.74 2.16 18.59
C ARG A 24 3.14 2.68 18.30
N LEU A 25 4.01 1.88 17.66
CA LEU A 25 5.33 2.35 17.24
C LEU A 25 5.19 3.45 16.20
N THR A 26 6.10 4.43 16.22
CA THR A 26 6.01 5.60 15.35
C THR A 26 7.10 5.61 14.28
N ILE A 27 6.72 6.01 13.07
CA ILE A 27 7.61 6.33 11.96
C ILE A 27 7.16 7.67 11.40
N GLY A 28 8.06 8.67 11.37
CA GLY A 28 7.72 10.02 10.92
C GLY A 28 6.65 10.71 11.78
N GLY A 29 6.65 10.44 13.08
CA GLY A 29 5.68 11.01 14.02
C GLY A 29 4.28 10.38 13.96
N GLN A 30 4.03 9.42 13.06
CA GLN A 30 2.75 8.72 12.96
C GLN A 30 2.90 7.26 13.40
N THR A 31 1.92 6.76 14.14
CA THR A 31 1.88 5.38 14.64
C THR A 31 1.65 4.41 13.47
N LEU A 32 2.19 3.19 13.52
CA LEU A 32 2.05 2.18 12.46
C LEU A 32 0.59 1.87 12.13
N ILE A 33 -0.28 1.82 13.14
CA ILE A 33 -1.71 1.63 12.92
C ILE A 33 -2.34 2.77 12.13
N ASN A 34 -2.08 4.03 12.50
CA ASN A 34 -2.59 5.19 11.78
C ASN A 34 -2.03 5.30 10.35
N ARG A 35 -0.78 4.88 10.11
CA ARG A 35 -0.23 4.78 8.75
C ARG A 35 -1.00 3.77 7.92
N SER A 36 -1.23 2.56 8.46
CA SER A 36 -1.93 1.48 7.77
C SER A 36 -3.41 1.83 7.50
N VAL A 37 -4.08 2.44 8.48
CA VAL A 37 -5.47 2.93 8.32
C VAL A 37 -5.53 4.06 7.29
N GLY A 38 -4.60 5.02 7.34
CA GLY A 38 -4.51 6.11 6.36
C GLY A 38 -4.33 5.59 4.95
N LEU A 39 -3.45 4.61 4.76
CA LEU A 39 -3.18 3.98 3.47
C LEU A 39 -4.45 3.39 2.83
N LEU A 40 -5.22 2.62 3.60
CA LEU A 40 -6.47 2.02 3.09
C LEU A 40 -7.57 3.07 2.85
N ARG A 41 -7.61 4.12 3.68
CA ARG A 41 -8.56 5.23 3.53
C ARG A 41 -8.28 6.03 2.26
N ASP A 42 -7.02 6.29 1.95
CA ASP A 42 -6.61 7.02 0.74
C ASP A 42 -6.95 6.25 -0.56
N LEU A 43 -7.17 4.93 -0.46
CA LEU A 43 -7.71 4.09 -1.53
C LEU A 43 -9.24 4.12 -1.64
N GLY A 44 -9.93 4.88 -0.77
CA GLY A 44 -11.38 5.02 -0.75
C GLY A 44 -12.11 3.83 -0.13
N LEU A 45 -11.44 2.99 0.68
CA LEU A 45 -12.04 1.81 1.30
C LEU A 45 -12.64 2.15 2.67
N PRO A 46 -13.82 1.58 3.03
CA PRO A 46 -14.22 1.45 4.42
C PRO A 46 -13.17 0.63 5.18
N VAL A 47 -12.64 1.15 6.28
CA VAL A 47 -11.54 0.52 7.02
C VAL A 47 -12.04 -0.06 8.34
N THR A 48 -11.51 -1.20 8.72
CA THR A 48 -11.70 -1.80 10.03
C THR A 48 -10.36 -2.25 10.61
N VAL A 49 -10.15 -2.04 11.90
CA VAL A 49 -9.01 -2.60 12.62
C VAL A 49 -9.44 -3.86 13.36
N SER A 50 -8.71 -4.96 13.15
CA SER A 50 -8.81 -6.17 13.98
C SER A 50 -7.81 -6.10 15.13
N ALA A 51 -8.31 -6.10 16.36
CA ALA A 51 -7.51 -5.95 17.58
C ALA A 51 -7.97 -6.92 18.67
N ARG A 52 -7.15 -7.15 19.70
CA ARG A 52 -7.60 -7.93 20.86
C ARG A 52 -8.62 -7.14 21.66
N GLN A 53 -9.55 -7.82 22.34
CA GLN A 53 -10.63 -7.19 23.10
C GLN A 53 -10.16 -6.06 24.05
N ASN A 54 -9.04 -6.25 24.77
CA ASN A 54 -8.52 -5.28 25.72
C ASN A 54 -7.29 -4.51 25.21
N GLN A 55 -7.01 -4.56 23.91
CA GLN A 55 -5.89 -3.82 23.33
C GLN A 55 -6.21 -2.32 23.30
N VAL A 56 -5.30 -1.53 23.88
CA VAL A 56 -5.34 -0.08 23.80
C VAL A 56 -4.61 0.33 22.53
N LEU A 57 -5.36 0.87 21.59
CA LEU A 57 -4.84 1.39 20.33
C LEU A 57 -4.92 2.91 20.35
N ASP A 58 -4.03 3.54 19.58
CA ASP A 58 -4.19 4.96 19.31
C ASP A 58 -5.53 5.19 18.59
N PRO A 59 -6.23 6.30 18.86
CA PRO A 59 -7.49 6.60 18.21
C PRO A 59 -7.33 6.54 16.70
N THR A 60 -8.21 5.76 16.06
CA THR A 60 -8.29 5.64 14.61
C THR A 60 -9.72 5.98 14.22
N ASP A 61 -9.88 6.77 13.17
CA ASP A 61 -11.19 7.09 12.61
C ASP A 61 -11.64 5.94 11.68
N CYS A 62 -11.95 4.79 12.28
CA CYS A 62 -12.42 3.60 11.59
C CYS A 62 -13.12 2.61 12.55
N ASP A 63 -13.82 1.63 11.97
CA ASP A 63 -14.46 0.56 12.75
C ASP A 63 -13.42 -0.32 13.44
N ARG A 64 -13.81 -0.96 14.54
CA ARG A 64 -13.00 -1.94 15.26
C ARG A 64 -13.74 -3.26 15.38
N VAL A 65 -13.04 -4.34 15.03
CA VAL A 65 -13.47 -5.72 15.27
C VAL A 65 -12.54 -6.35 16.29
N ASN A 66 -13.12 -7.02 17.27
CA ASN A 66 -12.34 -7.77 18.25
C ASN A 66 -12.02 -9.15 17.69
N ASP A 67 -10.75 -9.54 17.73
CA ASP A 67 -10.32 -10.91 17.48
C ASP A 67 -10.80 -11.81 18.62
N THR A 68 -11.77 -12.67 18.33
CA THR A 68 -12.36 -13.60 19.29
C THR A 68 -11.55 -14.88 19.48
N ASP A 69 -10.58 -15.14 18.59
CA ASP A 69 -9.81 -16.37 18.53
C ASP A 69 -8.29 -16.09 18.49
N PRO A 70 -7.72 -15.40 19.50
CA PRO A 70 -6.34 -14.89 19.46
C PRO A 70 -5.27 -16.00 19.36
N ASP A 71 -5.59 -17.23 19.76
CA ASP A 71 -4.70 -18.39 19.66
C ASP A 71 -4.51 -18.88 18.21
N LEU A 72 -5.37 -18.46 17.29
CA LEU A 72 -5.24 -18.74 15.86
C LEU A 72 -4.24 -17.81 15.16
N GLY A 73 -3.66 -16.84 15.88
CA GLY A 73 -2.77 -15.84 15.30
C GLY A 73 -3.49 -14.97 14.27
N PRO A 74 -2.83 -14.55 13.18
CA PRO A 74 -3.46 -13.69 12.16
C PRO A 74 -4.73 -14.27 11.53
N LEU A 75 -4.89 -15.59 11.53
CA LEU A 75 -6.11 -16.25 11.04
C LEU A 75 -7.35 -15.85 11.85
N GLY A 76 -7.22 -15.69 13.17
CA GLY A 76 -8.32 -15.29 14.06
C GLY A 76 -8.84 -13.89 13.72
N GLY A 77 -7.93 -12.94 13.53
CA GLY A 77 -8.27 -11.59 13.09
C GLY A 77 -8.93 -11.53 11.72
N ILE A 78 -8.39 -12.24 10.72
CA ILE A 78 -8.99 -12.30 9.37
C ILE A 78 -10.38 -12.91 9.43
N LYS A 79 -10.53 -14.06 10.12
CA LYS A 79 -11.83 -14.72 10.33
C LYS A 79 -12.82 -13.75 10.97
N SER A 80 -12.45 -13.06 12.06
CA SER A 80 -13.34 -12.16 12.79
C SER A 80 -13.87 -11.02 11.90
N VAL A 81 -13.00 -10.44 11.06
CA VAL A 81 -13.41 -9.39 10.11
C VAL A 81 -14.33 -9.95 9.02
N MET A 82 -13.99 -11.11 8.45
CA MET A 82 -14.82 -11.75 7.43
C MET A 82 -16.20 -12.16 7.97
N GLU A 83 -16.27 -12.60 9.23
CA GLU A 83 -17.55 -12.94 9.89
C GLU A 83 -18.40 -11.70 10.19
N THR A 84 -17.76 -10.55 10.42
CA THR A 84 -18.44 -9.26 10.58
C THR A 84 -18.99 -8.75 9.25
N TYR A 85 -18.29 -9.03 8.15
CA TYR A 85 -18.64 -8.55 6.80
C TYR A 85 -18.66 -9.70 5.76
N PRO A 86 -19.58 -10.68 5.90
CA PRO A 86 -19.56 -11.92 5.10
C PRO A 86 -19.78 -11.71 3.60
N ASP A 87 -20.43 -10.61 3.21
CA ASP A 87 -20.73 -10.30 1.81
C ASP A 87 -19.69 -9.36 1.16
N SER A 88 -18.55 -9.11 1.83
CA SER A 88 -17.49 -8.22 1.35
C SER A 88 -16.20 -9.00 1.06
N GLY A 89 -15.47 -8.59 0.03
CA GLY A 89 -14.05 -8.87 -0.08
C GLY A 89 -13.29 -8.04 0.95
N ILE A 90 -12.24 -8.61 1.53
CA ILE A 90 -11.44 -7.99 2.58
C ILE A 90 -9.99 -7.86 2.12
N LEU A 91 -9.52 -6.64 1.87
CA LEU A 91 -8.12 -6.32 1.68
C LEU A 91 -7.43 -6.26 3.04
N VAL A 92 -6.64 -7.27 3.36
CA VAL A 92 -5.90 -7.41 4.62
C VAL A 92 -4.50 -6.82 4.47
N ILE A 93 -4.09 -6.01 5.43
CA ILE A 93 -2.70 -5.58 5.65
C ILE A 93 -2.37 -5.66 7.16
N PRO A 94 -1.13 -6.01 7.57
CA PRO A 94 -0.73 -5.93 8.97
C PRO A 94 -0.10 -4.56 9.26
N VAL A 95 0.09 -4.23 10.54
CA VAL A 95 0.75 -2.97 10.95
C VAL A 95 2.27 -2.97 10.74
N ASP A 96 2.90 -4.13 10.49
CA ASP A 96 4.36 -4.29 10.45
C ASP A 96 4.97 -4.32 9.03
N LEU A 97 4.23 -3.85 8.03
CA LEU A 97 4.72 -3.52 6.69
C LEU A 97 4.87 -1.99 6.51
N PRO A 98 5.85 -1.33 7.17
CA PRO A 98 5.93 0.13 7.19
C PRO A 98 6.29 0.77 5.85
N ARG A 99 6.80 -0.02 4.91
CA ARG A 99 7.22 0.38 3.56
C ARG A 99 6.10 0.22 2.53
N LEU A 100 4.95 -0.33 2.92
CA LEU A 100 3.82 -0.56 2.02
C LEU A 100 3.23 0.75 1.49
N ARG A 101 2.99 0.80 0.18
CA ARG A 101 2.48 1.99 -0.54
C ARG A 101 1.16 1.74 -1.24
N SER A 102 0.49 2.83 -1.62
CA SER A 102 -0.82 2.79 -2.30
C SER A 102 -0.71 2.08 -3.65
N ALA A 103 0.39 2.28 -4.38
CA ALA A 103 0.62 1.64 -5.67
C ALA A 103 0.60 0.10 -5.57
N THR A 104 1.23 -0.46 -4.52
CA THR A 104 1.23 -1.91 -4.26
C THR A 104 -0.19 -2.43 -4.02
N LEU A 105 -0.97 -1.73 -3.20
CA LEU A 105 -2.35 -2.13 -2.91
C LEU A 105 -3.28 -1.96 -4.11
N GLN A 106 -3.09 -0.91 -4.92
CA GLN A 106 -3.82 -0.70 -6.17
C GLN A 106 -3.58 -1.83 -7.17
N LEU A 107 -2.35 -2.34 -7.27
CA LEU A 107 -2.04 -3.50 -8.10
C LEU A 107 -2.82 -4.75 -7.67
N LEU A 108 -2.92 -4.99 -6.36
CA LEU A 108 -3.70 -6.10 -5.81
C LEU A 108 -5.19 -5.93 -6.10
N MET A 109 -5.73 -4.71 -5.92
CA MET A 109 -7.12 -4.36 -6.22
C MET A 109 -7.45 -4.51 -7.72
N ALA A 110 -6.54 -4.10 -8.60
CA ALA A 110 -6.71 -4.21 -10.06
C ALA A 110 -6.68 -5.67 -10.54
N SER A 111 -6.00 -6.55 -9.80
CA SER A 111 -5.88 -7.98 -10.10
C SER A 111 -6.95 -8.84 -9.43
N ARG A 112 -7.85 -8.21 -8.67
CA ARG A 112 -8.88 -8.90 -7.89
C ARG A 112 -9.87 -9.63 -8.80
N ASP A 113 -10.13 -10.91 -8.51
CA ASP A 113 -11.25 -11.67 -9.05
C ASP A 113 -12.27 -11.97 -7.94
N PRO A 114 -13.48 -11.38 -7.97
CA PRO A 114 -14.53 -11.65 -6.99
C PRO A 114 -15.00 -13.12 -6.93
N ASN A 115 -14.69 -13.94 -7.94
CA ASN A 115 -14.97 -15.37 -7.95
C ASN A 115 -13.80 -16.21 -7.39
N ALA A 116 -12.67 -15.60 -7.08
CA ALA A 116 -11.57 -16.28 -6.42
C ALA A 116 -11.90 -16.57 -4.94
N VAL A 117 -11.02 -17.33 -4.28
CA VAL A 117 -10.93 -17.38 -2.83
C VAL A 117 -10.08 -16.22 -2.34
N ALA A 118 -8.98 -15.93 -3.03
CA ALA A 118 -8.11 -14.83 -2.65
C ALA A 118 -7.31 -14.30 -3.84
N THR A 119 -6.84 -13.06 -3.73
CA THR A 119 -5.83 -12.45 -4.60
C THR A 119 -4.64 -12.08 -3.75
N ALA A 120 -3.46 -12.64 -4.03
CA ALA A 120 -2.26 -12.47 -3.23
C ALA A 120 -1.02 -12.25 -4.10
N PHE A 121 -0.03 -11.57 -3.53
CA PHE A 121 1.31 -11.52 -4.11
C PHE A 121 2.02 -12.87 -3.96
N ARG A 122 2.94 -13.15 -4.88
CA ARG A 122 3.97 -14.17 -4.67
C ARG A 122 5.01 -13.63 -3.70
N SER A 123 5.15 -14.33 -2.57
CA SER A 123 6.19 -14.11 -1.58
C SER A 123 7.58 -14.20 -2.24
N PRO A 124 8.46 -13.20 -2.05
CA PRO A 124 9.77 -13.17 -2.72
C PRO A 124 10.69 -14.34 -2.37
N GLY A 125 10.53 -14.93 -1.18
CA GLY A 125 11.43 -15.98 -0.70
C GLY A 125 11.16 -17.38 -1.28
N ASP A 126 9.90 -17.70 -1.57
CA ASP A 126 9.46 -19.05 -1.92
C ASP A 126 8.40 -19.10 -3.04
N GLY A 127 7.97 -17.95 -3.56
CA GLY A 127 6.96 -17.83 -4.62
C GLY A 127 5.53 -18.22 -4.20
N ARG A 128 5.32 -18.56 -2.92
CA ARG A 128 4.03 -18.95 -2.34
C ARG A 128 3.17 -17.71 -2.11
N ALA A 129 1.88 -17.88 -1.80
CA ALA A 129 1.00 -16.76 -1.51
C ALA A 129 1.51 -15.96 -0.29
N GLU A 130 1.53 -14.63 -0.39
CA GLU A 130 1.70 -13.72 0.75
C GLU A 130 0.33 -13.48 1.41
N PRO A 131 0.05 -14.07 2.60
CA PRO A 131 -1.30 -14.10 3.13
C PRO A 131 -1.69 -12.83 3.90
N LEU A 132 -0.74 -11.96 4.27
CA LEU A 132 -1.03 -10.79 5.11
C LEU A 132 -1.09 -9.49 4.33
N CYS A 133 -0.65 -9.45 3.07
CA CYS A 133 -0.97 -8.41 2.09
C CYS A 133 -1.79 -9.04 0.96
N CYS A 134 -3.08 -9.26 1.22
CA CYS A 134 -3.93 -10.18 0.46
C CYS A 134 -5.38 -9.71 0.45
N ILE A 135 -6.10 -9.93 -0.65
CA ILE A 135 -7.56 -9.79 -0.71
C ILE A 135 -8.18 -11.17 -0.50
N TYR A 136 -8.99 -11.32 0.54
CA TYR A 136 -9.81 -12.51 0.78
C TYR A 136 -11.23 -12.25 0.30
N GLU A 137 -11.74 -13.09 -0.59
CA GLU A 137 -13.14 -13.02 -1.03
C GLU A 137 -14.06 -13.77 -0.06
N PRO A 138 -15.40 -13.54 -0.09
CA PRO A 138 -16.36 -14.24 0.75
C PRO A 138 -16.18 -15.77 0.79
N ALA A 139 -15.84 -16.38 -0.36
CA ALA A 139 -15.59 -17.82 -0.48
C ALA A 139 -14.42 -18.31 0.40
N ALA A 140 -13.49 -17.44 0.80
CA ALA A 140 -12.40 -17.81 1.70
C ALA A 140 -12.87 -18.10 3.12
N LEU A 141 -14.00 -17.55 3.56
CA LEU A 141 -14.51 -17.77 4.91
C LEU A 141 -14.88 -19.24 5.13
N ASP A 142 -15.53 -19.87 4.14
CA ASP A 142 -15.88 -21.29 4.19
C ASP A 142 -14.63 -22.17 4.19
N LEU A 143 -13.64 -21.82 3.36
CA LEU A 143 -12.35 -22.50 3.34
C LEU A 143 -11.66 -22.41 4.70
N ILE A 144 -11.57 -21.21 5.28
CA ILE A 144 -11.00 -20.97 6.61
C ILE A 144 -11.72 -21.84 7.66
N ARG A 145 -13.05 -21.76 7.74
CA ARG A 145 -13.86 -22.51 8.71
C ARG A 145 -13.65 -24.02 8.60
N SER A 146 -13.53 -24.55 7.40
CA SER A 146 -13.30 -25.99 7.18
C SER A 146 -11.93 -26.49 7.67
N THR A 147 -10.94 -25.59 7.76
CA THR A 147 -9.55 -25.96 8.10
C THR A 147 -9.25 -25.91 9.60
N ILE A 148 -9.93 -25.04 10.34
CA ILE A 148 -9.72 -24.85 11.79
C ILE A 148 -9.89 -26.16 12.59
N PRO A 149 -10.93 -26.99 12.40
CA PRO A 149 -11.08 -28.26 13.14
C PRO A 149 -9.94 -29.25 12.92
N SER A 150 -9.24 -29.16 11.79
CA SER A 150 -8.07 -30.01 11.48
C SER A 150 -6.76 -29.51 12.10
N GLY A 151 -6.81 -28.44 12.91
CA GLY A 151 -5.62 -27.82 13.52
C GLY A 151 -4.73 -27.07 12.53
N GLN A 152 -5.23 -26.77 11.33
CA GLN A 152 -4.49 -26.01 10.33
C GLN A 152 -4.75 -24.51 10.52
N PHE A 153 -3.74 -23.79 11.01
CA PHE A 153 -3.81 -22.34 11.23
C PHE A 153 -2.90 -21.52 10.30
N SER A 154 -2.11 -22.20 9.46
CA SER A 154 -1.23 -21.53 8.51
C SER A 154 -2.04 -20.98 7.33
N LEU A 155 -2.22 -19.66 7.26
CA LEU A 155 -2.91 -18.99 6.15
C LEU A 155 -2.36 -19.40 4.76
N ARG A 156 -1.02 -19.48 4.60
CA ARG A 156 -0.40 -19.93 3.35
C ARG A 156 -0.90 -21.32 2.94
N ARG A 157 -0.87 -22.28 3.87
CA ARG A 157 -1.35 -23.65 3.60
C ARG A 157 -2.86 -23.74 3.42
N ILE A 158 -3.64 -22.81 3.98
CA ILE A 158 -5.08 -22.72 3.74
C ILE A 158 -5.32 -22.29 2.29
N LEU A 159 -4.66 -21.22 1.83
CA LEU A 159 -4.76 -20.74 0.45
C LEU A 159 -4.36 -21.82 -0.57
N GLU A 160 -3.34 -22.61 -0.28
CA GLU A 160 -2.87 -23.72 -1.14
C GLU A 160 -3.86 -24.88 -1.30
N LYS A 161 -4.91 -24.95 -0.49
CA LYS A 161 -5.98 -25.95 -0.67
C LYS A 161 -6.97 -25.57 -1.77
N SER A 162 -6.87 -24.37 -2.32
CA SER A 162 -7.75 -23.87 -3.36
C SER A 162 -6.96 -23.57 -4.64
N ASP A 163 -7.48 -24.03 -5.76
CA ASP A 163 -7.02 -23.66 -7.10
C ASP A 163 -7.54 -22.27 -7.53
N ARG A 164 -8.50 -21.70 -6.78
CA ARG A 164 -9.09 -20.38 -7.01
C ARG A 164 -8.33 -19.25 -6.31
N VAL A 165 -7.01 -19.36 -6.18
CA VAL A 165 -6.16 -18.27 -5.66
C VAL A 165 -5.47 -17.57 -6.81
N VAL A 166 -5.72 -16.28 -6.98
CA VAL A 166 -5.03 -15.43 -7.96
C VAL A 166 -3.69 -15.02 -7.38
N LEU A 167 -2.60 -15.41 -8.05
CA LEU A 167 -1.24 -15.10 -7.64
C LEU A 167 -0.57 -14.15 -8.63
N ILE A 168 -0.19 -12.98 -8.16
CA ILE A 168 0.48 -11.95 -8.97
C ILE A 168 1.91 -11.68 -8.51
N ALA A 169 2.76 -11.22 -9.42
CA ALA A 169 4.09 -10.76 -9.07
C ALA A 169 4.02 -9.42 -8.32
N CYS A 170 4.84 -9.24 -7.30
CA CYS A 170 5.02 -7.93 -6.66
C CYS A 170 6.22 -7.23 -7.31
N PRO A 171 6.04 -6.08 -7.98
CA PRO A 171 7.16 -5.31 -8.51
C PRO A 171 8.01 -4.67 -7.40
N TYR A 172 7.47 -4.60 -6.18
CA TYR A 172 8.08 -3.97 -5.00
C TYR A 172 8.19 -4.98 -3.84
N PRO A 173 8.97 -6.07 -4.00
CA PRO A 173 9.02 -7.17 -3.03
C PRO A 173 9.53 -6.74 -1.66
N ASP A 174 10.28 -5.65 -1.59
CA ASP A 174 10.85 -5.08 -0.39
C ASP A 174 9.83 -4.37 0.50
N GLU A 175 8.65 -4.05 -0.03
CA GLU A 175 7.50 -3.53 0.72
C GLU A 175 6.76 -4.62 1.52
N LEU A 176 6.95 -5.88 1.14
CA LEU A 176 6.33 -7.04 1.78
C LEU A 176 7.21 -7.63 2.90
N ILE A 177 8.31 -6.94 3.26
CA ILE A 177 9.20 -7.34 4.34
C ILE A 177 8.65 -6.85 5.67
N ASP A 178 8.43 -7.80 6.58
CA ASP A 178 7.94 -7.58 7.92
C ASP A 178 8.99 -7.01 8.87
N THR A 179 8.58 -6.02 9.67
CA THR A 179 9.41 -5.45 10.73
C THR A 179 9.19 -6.18 12.04
N ASP A 180 9.79 -7.37 12.14
CA ASP A 180 9.63 -8.29 13.27
C ASP A 180 10.70 -8.15 14.36
N THR A 181 11.76 -7.37 14.11
CA THR A 181 12.87 -7.14 15.04
C THR A 181 13.17 -5.65 15.25
N PRO A 182 13.76 -5.25 16.38
CA PRO A 182 14.16 -3.87 16.63
C PRO A 182 15.13 -3.31 15.57
N GLU A 183 16.01 -4.16 15.03
CA GLU A 183 16.96 -3.79 13.98
C GLU A 183 16.24 -3.52 12.65
N ALA A 184 15.30 -4.39 12.26
CA ALA A 184 14.47 -4.20 11.07
C ALA A 184 13.56 -2.97 11.20
N PHE A 185 13.02 -2.73 12.41
CA PHE A 185 12.27 -1.54 12.72
C PHE A 185 13.16 -0.29 12.65
N GLY A 186 14.37 -0.31 13.22
CA GLY A 186 15.36 0.77 13.13
C GLY A 186 15.71 1.12 11.69
N ALA A 187 15.94 0.12 10.83
CA ALA A 187 16.15 0.31 9.40
C ALA A 187 14.92 0.96 8.71
N SER A 188 13.72 0.66 9.20
CA SER A 188 12.45 1.21 8.69
C SER A 188 12.08 2.57 9.29
N THR A 189 12.64 2.97 10.43
CA THR A 189 12.43 4.29 11.02
C THR A 189 13.20 5.40 10.30
N ASN A 190 14.20 5.03 9.50
CA ASN A 190 14.92 5.98 8.68
C ASN A 190 14.11 6.28 7.41
N ILE A 191 13.19 7.26 7.52
CA ILE A 191 12.34 7.71 6.41
C ILE A 191 13.18 8.09 5.19
N GLU A 192 14.38 8.64 5.41
CA GLU A 192 15.32 8.91 4.32
C GLU A 192 15.89 7.64 3.68
N ALA A 193 16.06 6.55 4.43
CA ALA A 193 16.47 5.26 3.88
C ALA A 193 15.32 4.52 3.18
N ILE A 194 14.09 4.61 3.70
CA ILE A 194 12.89 4.13 2.99
C ILE A 194 12.69 4.91 1.70
N ALA A 195 12.75 6.24 1.75
CA ALA A 195 12.75 7.08 0.56
C ALA A 195 13.89 6.63 -0.37
N ARG A 196 15.16 6.59 0.06
CA ARG A 196 16.29 6.12 -0.76
C ARG A 196 16.14 4.69 -1.32
N SER A 197 15.30 3.84 -0.74
CA SER A 197 15.02 2.48 -1.21
C SER A 197 13.77 2.34 -2.08
N MET A 198 12.98 3.40 -2.27
CA MET A 198 11.87 3.38 -3.21
C MET A 198 12.43 3.15 -4.62
N PRO A 199 11.84 2.25 -5.42
CA PRO A 199 12.27 2.00 -6.78
C PRO A 199 12.11 3.28 -7.57
N ALA A 200 13.23 3.89 -7.89
CA ALA A 200 13.24 5.12 -8.65
C ALA A 200 12.93 4.81 -10.12
N ILE A 201 11.93 5.51 -10.66
CA ILE A 201 11.52 5.45 -12.05
C ILE A 201 12.33 6.47 -12.87
N HIS A 202 12.54 6.17 -14.15
CA HIS A 202 13.18 7.04 -15.13
C HIS A 202 12.10 7.73 -15.93
N LEU A 203 12.02 9.04 -15.81
CA LEU A 203 11.08 9.87 -16.55
C LEU A 203 11.81 10.72 -17.56
N LYS A 204 11.18 10.97 -18.70
CA LYS A 204 11.60 12.02 -19.62
C LYS A 204 10.81 13.28 -19.31
N ILE A 205 11.49 14.39 -19.01
CA ILE A 205 10.85 15.66 -18.70
C ILE A 205 11.12 16.63 -19.82
N GLN A 206 10.06 17.28 -20.33
CA GLN A 206 10.18 18.30 -21.36
C GLN A 206 9.77 19.67 -20.83
N TYR A 207 10.59 20.67 -21.12
CA TYR A 207 10.40 22.04 -20.68
C TYR A 207 10.06 22.96 -21.85
N PHE A 208 9.03 23.79 -21.65
CA PHE A 208 8.58 24.78 -22.63
C PHE A 208 8.50 26.16 -22.01
N ALA A 209 8.56 27.20 -22.86
CA ALA A 209 8.40 28.60 -22.48
C ALA A 209 9.22 28.99 -21.24
N SER A 210 8.61 29.64 -20.25
CA SER A 210 9.25 30.11 -19.02
C SER A 210 10.02 29.02 -18.28
N LEU A 211 9.52 27.78 -18.27
CA LEU A 211 10.24 26.66 -17.64
C LEU A 211 11.51 26.28 -18.40
N ARG A 212 11.52 26.39 -19.73
CA ARG A 212 12.73 26.19 -20.54
C ARG A 212 13.75 27.30 -20.31
N GLU A 213 13.28 28.53 -20.13
CA GLU A 213 14.14 29.68 -19.81
C GLU A 213 14.77 29.54 -18.42
N GLU A 214 13.97 29.18 -17.40
CA GLU A 214 14.47 28.91 -16.05
C GLU A 214 15.44 27.72 -16.00
N ARG A 215 15.17 26.66 -16.77
CA ARG A 215 16.02 25.45 -16.79
C ARG A 215 17.24 25.56 -17.69
N GLY A 216 17.20 26.39 -18.72
CA GLY A 216 18.25 26.48 -19.74
C GLY A 216 18.34 25.26 -20.69
N LEU A 217 17.37 24.34 -20.65
CA LEU A 217 17.35 23.10 -21.43
C LEU A 217 15.92 22.71 -21.81
N SER A 218 15.76 22.03 -22.94
CA SER A 218 14.44 21.65 -23.48
C SER A 218 13.93 20.29 -22.99
N GLU A 219 14.83 19.40 -22.58
CA GLU A 219 14.47 18.10 -22.01
C GLU A 219 15.58 17.55 -21.11
N GLU A 220 15.18 16.75 -20.12
CA GLU A 220 16.11 15.94 -19.32
C GLU A 220 15.50 14.57 -18.99
N THR A 221 16.36 13.61 -18.67
CA THR A 221 15.92 12.33 -18.08
C THR A 221 16.17 12.38 -16.59
N LEU A 222 15.12 12.17 -15.80
CA LEU A 222 15.16 12.24 -14.35
C LEU A 222 14.91 10.86 -13.76
N ARG A 223 15.83 10.40 -12.92
CA ARG A 223 15.57 9.31 -11.99
C ARG A 223 14.94 9.90 -10.72
N THR A 224 13.70 9.54 -10.43
CA THR A 224 12.85 10.13 -9.38
C THR A 224 12.05 9.05 -8.66
N GLN A 225 11.54 9.40 -7.48
CA GLN A 225 10.63 8.57 -6.68
C GLN A 225 9.22 9.17 -6.61
N ALA A 226 8.97 10.25 -7.35
CA ALA A 226 7.68 10.88 -7.42
C ALA A 226 6.64 9.91 -8.00
N GLU A 227 5.54 9.71 -7.27
CA GLU A 227 4.45 8.82 -7.68
C GLU A 227 3.43 9.53 -8.56
N ASN A 228 3.46 10.87 -8.61
CA ASN A 228 2.55 11.70 -9.38
C ASN A 228 3.20 13.05 -9.80
N PRO A 229 2.60 13.78 -10.76
CA PRO A 229 3.13 15.06 -11.22
C PRO A 229 3.33 16.12 -10.14
N ALA A 230 2.52 16.13 -9.08
CA ALA A 230 2.66 17.13 -8.02
C ALA A 230 3.96 16.95 -7.25
N GLN A 231 4.25 15.72 -6.85
CA GLN A 231 5.51 15.36 -6.21
C GLN A 231 6.69 15.60 -7.15
N LEU A 232 6.54 15.26 -8.44
CA LEU A 232 7.59 15.47 -9.44
C LEU A 232 7.91 16.96 -9.61
N PHE A 233 6.90 17.82 -9.71
CA PHE A 233 7.11 19.25 -9.87
C PHE A 233 7.76 19.87 -8.64
N GLN A 234 7.36 19.44 -7.43
CA GLN A 234 8.00 19.87 -6.20
C GLN A 234 9.48 19.45 -6.16
N GLU A 235 9.80 18.21 -6.53
CA GLU A 235 11.18 17.73 -6.62
C GLU A 235 12.01 18.57 -7.61
N LEU A 236 11.45 18.89 -8.78
CA LEU A 236 12.12 19.74 -9.76
C LEU A 236 12.32 21.17 -9.28
N ALA A 237 11.32 21.74 -8.58
CA ALA A 237 11.42 23.08 -8.02
C ALA A 237 12.51 23.18 -6.95
N GLU A 238 12.60 22.19 -6.07
CA GLU A 238 13.67 22.10 -5.07
C GLU A 238 15.04 21.86 -5.71
N ARG A 239 15.12 20.94 -6.68
CA ARG A 239 16.38 20.53 -7.33
C ARG A 239 16.97 21.62 -8.23
N HIS A 240 16.11 22.40 -8.90
CA HIS A 240 16.53 23.33 -9.94
C HIS A 240 16.19 24.79 -9.64
N GLY A 241 15.59 25.07 -8.47
CA GLY A 241 15.19 26.42 -8.10
C GLY A 241 14.09 27.00 -9.00
N ILE A 242 13.20 26.14 -9.53
CA ILE A 242 12.06 26.61 -10.34
C ILE A 242 11.14 27.42 -9.41
N THR A 243 10.84 28.65 -9.80
CA THR A 243 9.99 29.56 -9.01
C THR A 243 8.57 29.67 -9.53
N PHE A 244 8.30 29.02 -10.65
CA PHE A 244 6.99 29.06 -11.30
C PHE A 244 5.89 28.45 -10.42
N PRO A 245 4.75 29.14 -10.22
CA PRO A 245 3.71 28.65 -9.34
C PRO A 245 2.92 27.50 -9.99
N MET A 246 2.81 26.39 -9.24
CA MET A 246 2.22 25.12 -9.69
C MET A 246 0.76 25.25 -10.12
N ASP A 247 -0.02 26.12 -9.47
CA ASP A 247 -1.44 26.36 -9.76
C ASP A 247 -1.70 26.97 -11.14
N ARG A 248 -0.68 27.55 -11.77
CA ARG A 248 -0.74 28.10 -13.13
C ARG A 248 -0.35 27.09 -14.20
N LEU A 249 0.19 25.94 -13.81
CA LEU A 249 0.64 24.91 -14.74
C LEU A 249 -0.48 23.92 -15.05
N LYS A 250 -0.48 23.42 -16.28
CA LYS A 250 -1.12 22.15 -16.64
C LYS A 250 -0.03 21.09 -16.76
N VAL A 251 -0.38 19.83 -16.52
CA VAL A 251 0.51 18.70 -16.78
C VAL A 251 -0.04 17.83 -17.90
N ALA A 252 0.86 17.35 -18.74
CA ALA A 252 0.60 16.26 -19.67
C ALA A 252 1.56 15.09 -19.40
N ILE A 253 1.07 13.87 -19.50
CA ILE A 253 1.83 12.62 -19.41
C ILE A 253 1.63 11.89 -20.74
N ASN A 254 2.71 11.48 -21.41
CA ASN A 254 2.69 10.77 -22.69
C ASN A 254 1.82 11.47 -23.76
N ASN A 255 1.91 12.80 -23.83
CA ASN A 255 1.16 13.70 -24.72
C ASN A 255 -0.34 13.88 -24.40
N GLU A 256 -0.83 13.40 -23.26
CA GLU A 256 -2.21 13.60 -22.82
C GLU A 256 -2.29 14.44 -21.56
N PHE A 257 -3.24 15.39 -21.49
CA PHE A 257 -3.46 16.18 -20.26
C PHE A 257 -3.87 15.26 -19.11
N ALA A 258 -3.21 15.43 -17.97
CA ALA A 258 -3.38 14.57 -16.81
C ALA A 258 -3.75 15.38 -15.56
N SER A 259 -4.33 14.70 -14.57
CA SER A 259 -4.49 15.24 -13.24
C SER A 259 -3.15 15.26 -12.50
N TRP A 260 -2.95 16.23 -11.61
CA TRP A 260 -1.80 16.31 -10.72
C TRP A 260 -1.63 15.10 -9.78
N LYS A 261 -2.68 14.28 -9.62
CA LYS A 261 -2.68 13.05 -8.83
C LYS A 261 -2.53 11.77 -9.67
N THR A 262 -2.36 11.90 -10.99
CA THR A 262 -2.19 10.75 -11.89
C THR A 262 -0.90 10.01 -11.56
N HIS A 263 -0.93 8.68 -11.56
CA HIS A 263 0.24 7.86 -11.26
C HIS A 263 1.29 7.97 -12.37
N LEU A 264 2.58 8.03 -12.00
CA LEU A 264 3.72 8.03 -12.91
C LEU A 264 4.36 6.64 -12.98
N SER A 265 4.66 6.19 -14.20
CA SER A 265 5.30 4.91 -14.48
C SER A 265 6.71 5.09 -15.03
N ASP A 266 7.56 4.06 -14.89
CA ASP A 266 8.89 4.04 -15.50
C ASP A 266 8.81 4.20 -17.03
N GLY A 267 9.59 5.13 -17.57
CA GLY A 267 9.60 5.50 -18.99
C GLY A 267 8.61 6.58 -19.40
N ASP A 268 7.75 7.08 -18.49
CA ASP A 268 6.78 8.12 -18.83
C ASP A 268 7.47 9.43 -19.27
N THR A 269 6.84 10.10 -20.23
CA THR A 269 7.20 11.47 -20.62
C THR A 269 6.26 12.46 -19.95
N VAL A 270 6.80 13.39 -19.16
CA VAL A 270 6.03 14.40 -18.43
C VAL A 270 6.35 15.80 -18.95
N VAL A 271 5.30 16.60 -19.14
CA VAL A 271 5.39 17.98 -19.59
C VAL A 271 4.62 18.88 -18.64
N PHE A 272 5.29 19.90 -18.10
CA PHE A 272 4.64 21.00 -17.38
C PHE A 272 4.43 22.17 -18.34
N ILE A 273 3.18 22.55 -18.53
CA ILE A 273 2.74 23.49 -19.55
C ILE A 273 2.32 24.80 -18.85
N PRO A 274 3.16 25.85 -18.89
CA PRO A 274 2.77 27.18 -18.42
C PRO A 274 1.68 27.78 -19.28
N PRO A 275 0.90 28.73 -18.72
CA PRO A 275 -0.08 29.46 -19.49
C PRO A 275 0.68 30.27 -20.54
N VAL A 276 0.30 30.12 -21.79
CA VAL A 276 0.99 30.76 -22.91
C VAL A 276 0.80 32.27 -22.81
N ALA A 277 1.90 33.01 -22.67
CA ALA A 277 1.88 34.45 -22.88
C ALA A 277 2.00 34.73 -24.39
N GLY A 278 0.86 34.76 -25.07
CA GLY A 278 0.67 35.53 -26.31
C GLY A 278 0.71 34.76 -27.64
N GLY A 279 -0.31 35.05 -28.46
CA GLY A 279 -0.53 34.62 -29.83
C GLY A 279 -1.96 34.94 -30.24
#